data_AF-A0A381U027-F1
#
_entry.id   AF-A0A381U027-F1
#
_cell.length_a   1.000
_cell.length_b   1.000
_cell.length_c   1.000
_cell.angle_alpha   90.00
_cell.angle_beta   90.00
_cell.angle_gamma   90.00
#
_symmetry.space_group_name_H-M   'P 1'
#
loop_
_entity.id
_entity.type
_entity.pdbx_description
1 polymer ?
#
loop_
_entity_poly.entity_id
_entity_poly.type
_entity_poly.pdbx_seq_one_letter_code
_entity_poly.pdbx_strand_id
1 'polypeptide(L)'
;MLILYSGILDLHNAAAKESDGEIKGGKSTAFQEIDFTLDSPEGALSLKDLRGNVVLIFFGFTSCADVCPISLATISHAFSYLNDNELKMSRSLFISLDPERDTLERLK
;
A
#
# COMPACT_ATOMS: atom_id res chain seq x y z
N MET A 1 -27.44 27.60 21.74
CA MET A 1 -27.97 26.79 20.62
C MET A 1 -27.94 27.61 19.31
N LEU A 2 -26.76 28.09 18.92
CA LEU A 2 -26.52 28.86 17.69
C LEU A 2 -25.15 28.52 17.05
N ILE A 3 -24.41 27.57 17.62
CA ILE A 3 -23.06 27.20 17.15
C ILE A 3 -23.13 26.12 16.03
N LEU A 4 -24.27 25.43 15.88
CA LEU A 4 -24.41 24.36 14.89
C LEU A 4 -24.73 24.84 13.46
N TYR A 5 -25.18 26.09 13.27
CA TYR A 5 -25.57 26.56 11.92
C TYR A 5 -24.41 27.09 11.08
N SER A 6 -23.31 27.56 11.69
CA SER A 6 -22.13 28.04 10.94
C SER A 6 -21.25 26.90 10.40
N GLY A 7 -21.26 25.71 11.01
CA GLY A 7 -20.36 24.62 10.61
C GLY A 7 -20.74 23.88 9.33
N ILE A 8 -21.97 24.05 8.82
CA ILE A 8 -22.44 23.35 7.61
C ILE A 8 -22.17 24.17 6.34
N LEU A 9 -22.06 25.50 6.47
CA LEU A 9 -21.81 26.36 5.31
C LEU A 9 -20.35 26.32 4.84
N ASP A 10 -19.41 25.97 5.72
CA ASP A 10 -17.99 25.84 5.38
C ASP A 10 -17.65 24.52 4.65
N LEU A 11 -18.52 23.51 4.69
CA LEU A 11 -18.26 22.21 4.06
C LEU A 11 -18.53 22.18 2.55
N HIS A 12 -19.27 23.15 2.01
CA HIS A 12 -19.50 23.25 0.56
C HIS A 12 -18.34 23.88 -0.21
N ASN A 13 -17.37 24.50 0.48
CA ASN A 13 -16.32 25.30 -0.18
C ASN A 13 -14.91 24.70 -0.10
N ALA A 14 -14.75 23.52 0.52
CA ALA A 14 -13.46 22.82 0.60
C ALA A 14 -13.13 21.98 -0.65
N ALA A 15 -14.03 21.89 -1.63
CA ALA A 15 -13.88 21.06 -2.84
C ALA A 15 -13.23 21.76 -4.05
N ALA A 16 -12.72 22.98 -3.90
CA ALA A 16 -12.09 23.70 -5.01
C ALA A 16 -10.84 24.46 -4.58
N LYS A 17 -9.79 23.72 -4.22
CA LYS A 17 -8.42 24.25 -4.32
C LYS A 17 -7.58 23.27 -5.13
N GLU A 18 -7.84 23.30 -6.42
CA GLU A 18 -6.93 22.80 -7.45
C GLU A 18 -5.69 23.69 -7.37
N SER A 19 -4.62 23.17 -6.75
CA SER A 19 -3.32 23.80 -6.87
C SER A 19 -2.85 23.57 -8.30
N ASP A 20 -2.96 24.61 -9.13
CA ASP A 20 -2.29 24.76 -10.44
C ASP A 20 -0.77 24.87 -10.23
N GLY A 21 -0.21 23.86 -9.57
CA GLY A 21 1.20 23.62 -9.52
C GLY A 21 1.54 22.83 -10.76
N GLU A 22 2.05 23.52 -11.77
CA GLU A 22 2.70 22.88 -12.91
C GLU A 22 3.73 21.88 -12.37
N ILE A 23 3.39 20.60 -12.44
CA ILE A 23 4.33 19.51 -12.21
C ILE A 23 5.30 19.61 -13.37
N LYS A 24 6.39 20.36 -13.17
CA LYS A 24 7.53 20.33 -14.08
C LYS A 24 8.01 18.89 -14.06
N GLY A 25 7.65 18.15 -15.11
CA GLY A 25 8.11 16.79 -15.36
C GLY A 25 9.62 16.80 -15.49
N GLY A 26 10.30 16.75 -14.34
CA GLY A 26 11.70 16.40 -14.27
C GLY A 26 11.80 15.01 -14.87
N LYS A 27 12.54 14.88 -15.97
CA LYS A 27 12.86 13.56 -16.52
C LYS A 27 13.53 12.76 -15.42
N SER A 28 12.80 11.85 -14.78
CA SER A 28 13.38 10.84 -13.91
C SER A 28 14.15 9.89 -14.83
N THR A 29 15.39 10.24 -15.14
CA THR A 29 16.28 9.45 -16.01
C THR A 29 16.92 8.29 -15.26
N ALA A 30 16.39 7.89 -14.11
CA ALA A 30 16.86 6.77 -13.34
C ALA A 30 15.68 6.07 -12.65
N PHE A 31 14.79 5.46 -13.44
CA PHE A 31 14.04 4.33 -12.93
C PHE A 31 15.01 3.14 -12.91
N GLN A 32 15.77 3.03 -11.82
CA GLN A 32 16.59 1.85 -11.57
C GLN A 32 15.62 0.68 -11.43
N GLU A 33 15.82 -0.36 -12.24
CA GLU A 33 15.07 -1.59 -12.08
C GLU A 33 15.45 -2.21 -10.73
N ILE A 34 14.53 -2.17 -9.78
CA ILE A 34 14.69 -2.79 -8.47
C ILE A 34 14.27 -4.24 -8.61
N ASP A 35 15.15 -5.14 -8.20
CA ASP A 35 14.86 -6.56 -8.17
C ASP A 35 15.48 -7.19 -6.93
N PHE A 36 14.78 -8.17 -6.37
CA PHE A 36 15.19 -8.94 -5.21
C PHE A 36 14.48 -10.30 -5.21
N THR A 37 15.04 -11.23 -4.44
CA THR A 37 14.45 -12.54 -4.16
C THR A 37 14.43 -12.74 -2.66
N LEU A 38 13.28 -13.18 -2.14
CA LEU A 38 13.07 -13.46 -0.72
C LEU A 38 12.54 -14.89 -0.56
N ASP A 39 12.78 -15.47 0.61
CA ASP A 39 12.13 -16.73 0.98
C ASP A 39 10.69 -16.46 1.41
N SER A 40 9.75 -17.24 0.88
CA SER A 40 8.34 -17.26 1.29
C SER A 40 7.96 -18.64 1.83
N PRO A 41 6.81 -18.76 2.51
CA PRO A 41 6.32 -20.05 2.97
C PRO A 41 6.04 -21.08 1.86
N GLU A 42 5.91 -20.62 0.62
CA GLU A 42 5.70 -21.41 -0.60
C GLU A 42 7.00 -21.68 -1.39
N GLY A 43 8.12 -21.07 -0.98
CA GLY A 43 9.42 -21.17 -1.63
C GLY A 43 10.04 -19.80 -1.92
N ALA A 44 11.15 -19.79 -2.67
CA ALA A 44 11.78 -18.53 -3.07
C ALA A 44 10.87 -17.74 -4.04
N LEU A 45 10.68 -16.45 -3.78
CA LEU A 45 9.88 -15.53 -4.59
C LEU A 45 10.75 -14.38 -5.09
N SER A 46 10.86 -14.22 -6.42
CA SER A 46 11.51 -13.06 -7.03
C SER A 46 10.50 -11.99 -7.41
N LEU A 47 10.86 -10.71 -7.24
CA LEU A 47 10.05 -9.61 -7.74
C LEU A 47 9.88 -9.68 -9.27
N LYS A 48 10.85 -10.25 -9.99
CA LYS A 48 10.73 -10.51 -11.44
C LYS A 48 9.56 -11.41 -11.79
N ASP A 49 9.21 -12.37 -10.94
CA ASP A 49 8.13 -13.33 -11.18
C ASP A 49 6.75 -12.66 -11.14
N LEU A 50 6.66 -11.48 -10.51
CA LEU A 50 5.45 -10.71 -10.36
C LEU A 50 5.28 -9.62 -11.42
N ARG A 51 6.22 -9.48 -12.36
CA ARG A 51 6.15 -8.52 -13.46
C ARG A 51 4.83 -8.66 -14.23
N GLY A 52 4.26 -7.52 -14.62
CA GLY A 52 2.94 -7.46 -15.26
C GLY A 52 1.77 -7.39 -14.27
N ASN A 53 2.01 -7.59 -12.98
CA ASN A 53 1.04 -7.29 -11.92
C ASN A 53 1.34 -5.92 -11.28
N VAL A 54 0.30 -5.29 -10.74
CA VAL A 54 0.45 -4.20 -9.77
C VAL A 54 0.79 -4.84 -8.42
N VAL A 55 1.98 -4.55 -7.90
CA VAL A 55 2.45 -5.12 -6.64
C VAL A 55 2.45 -4.05 -5.55
N LEU A 56 1.61 -4.23 -4.54
CA LEU A 56 1.65 -3.45 -3.31
C LEU A 56 2.57 -4.16 -2.33
N ILE A 57 3.66 -3.50 -1.94
CA ILE A 57 4.63 -4.04 -0.98
C ILE A 57 4.44 -3.31 0.36
N PHE A 58 4.20 -4.06 1.42
CA PHE A 58 4.13 -3.56 2.79
C PHE A 58 5.26 -4.18 3.62
N PHE A 59 6.08 -3.31 4.21
CA PHE A 59 7.16 -3.71 5.12
C PHE A 59 6.68 -3.59 6.57
N GLY A 60 6.78 -4.67 7.36
CA GLY A 60 6.33 -4.68 8.75
C GLY A 60 6.88 -5.87 9.52
N PHE A 61 6.31 -6.19 10.68
CA PHE A 61 6.64 -7.40 11.44
C PHE A 61 5.43 -7.83 12.29
N THR A 62 5.29 -9.13 12.58
CA THR A 62 4.05 -9.66 13.17
C THR A 62 3.80 -9.20 14.61
N SER A 63 4.87 -8.86 15.34
CA SER A 63 4.79 -8.42 16.75
C SER A 63 4.47 -6.93 16.93
N CYS A 64 4.20 -6.22 15.84
CA CYS A 64 3.92 -4.79 15.82
C CYS A 64 2.49 -4.50 16.35
N ALA A 65 2.39 -3.82 17.49
CA ALA A 65 1.15 -3.78 18.27
C ALA A 65 0.06 -2.82 17.75
N ASP A 66 0.38 -1.90 16.84
CA ASP A 66 -0.54 -0.80 16.48
C ASP A 66 -0.58 -0.53 14.97
N VAL A 67 0.47 0.09 14.42
CA VAL A 67 0.45 0.58 13.03
C VAL A 67 0.34 -0.55 11.99
N CYS A 68 0.93 -1.71 12.26
CA CYS A 68 0.96 -2.81 11.29
C CYS A 68 -0.40 -3.49 11.08
N PRO A 69 -1.16 -3.89 12.13
CA PRO A 69 -2.51 -4.41 11.92
C PRO A 69 -3.46 -3.39 11.29
N ILE A 70 -3.33 -2.10 11.63
CA ILE A 70 -4.14 -1.03 11.01
C ILE A 70 -3.80 -0.88 9.51
N SER A 71 -2.51 -0.92 9.16
CA SER A 71 -2.07 -0.80 7.76
C SER A 71 -2.53 -2.00 6.93
N LEU A 72 -2.40 -3.21 7.45
CA LEU A 72 -2.90 -4.42 6.78
C LEU A 72 -4.42 -4.42 6.61
N ALA A 73 -5.17 -3.97 7.62
CA ALA A 73 -6.63 -3.80 7.50
C ALA A 73 -6.99 -2.78 6.41
N THR A 74 -6.23 -1.68 6.32
CA THR A 74 -6.40 -0.65 5.29
C THR A 74 -6.12 -1.19 3.89
N ILE A 75 -5.05 -1.97 3.73
CA ILE A 75 -4.72 -2.64 2.46
C ILE A 75 -5.81 -3.64 2.07
N SER A 76 -6.27 -4.46 3.01
CA SER A 76 -7.37 -5.41 2.79
C SER A 76 -8.64 -4.69 2.34
N HIS A 77 -8.98 -3.58 2.98
CA HIS A 77 -10.11 -2.76 2.60
C HIS A 77 -9.93 -2.13 1.21
N ALA A 78 -8.74 -1.64 0.87
CA ALA A 78 -8.43 -1.13 -0.46
C ALA A 78 -8.65 -2.20 -1.55
N PHE A 79 -8.22 -3.44 -1.31
CA PHE A 79 -8.42 -4.56 -2.23
C PHE A 79 -9.90 -4.96 -2.38
N SER A 80 -10.74 -4.69 -1.37
CA SER A 80 -12.18 -4.97 -1.45
C SER A 80 -12.93 -4.10 -2.47
N TYR A 81 -12.34 -2.99 -2.90
CA TYR A 81 -12.89 -2.13 -3.94
C TYR A 81 -12.54 -2.57 -5.36
N LEU A 82 -11.62 -3.53 -5.52
CA LEU A 82 -11.18 -4.02 -6.82
C LEU A 82 -12.16 -5.03 -7.40
N ASN A 83 -12.42 -4.94 -8.71
CA ASN A 83 -13.16 -5.97 -9.42
C ASN A 83 -12.30 -7.21 -9.72
N ASP A 84 -12.91 -8.29 -10.20
CA ASP A 84 -12.22 -9.56 -10.46
C ASP A 84 -11.01 -9.45 -11.39
N ASN A 85 -11.06 -8.58 -12.40
CA ASN A 85 -9.94 -8.41 -13.33
C ASN A 85 -8.79 -7.63 -12.68
N GLU A 86 -9.12 -6.60 -11.90
CA GLU A 86 -8.14 -5.83 -11.13
C GLU A 86 -7.47 -6.69 -10.04
N LEU A 87 -8.25 -7.51 -9.34
CA LEU A 87 -7.74 -8.47 -8.34
C LEU A 87 -6.79 -9.48 -8.99
N LYS A 88 -7.12 -10.01 -10.17
CA LYS A 88 -6.25 -10.94 -10.90
C LYS A 88 -4.89 -10.33 -11.23
N MET A 89 -4.87 -9.04 -11.57
CA MET A 89 -3.66 -8.28 -11.93
C MET A 89 -2.97 -7.64 -10.73
N SER A 90 -3.49 -7.79 -9.51
CA SER A 90 -2.93 -7.17 -8.31
C SER A 90 -2.34 -8.23 -7.37
N ARG A 91 -1.23 -7.88 -6.71
CA ARG A 91 -0.58 -8.70 -5.69
C ARG A 91 -0.24 -7.84 -4.49
N SER A 92 -0.50 -8.34 -3.30
CA SER A 92 -0.05 -7.74 -2.05
C SER A 92 1.06 -8.59 -1.47
N LEU A 93 2.20 -7.98 -1.14
CA LEU A 93 3.33 -8.63 -0.48
C LEU A 93 3.56 -8.03 0.89
N PHE A 94 3.64 -8.89 1.90
CA PHE A 94 4.15 -8.55 3.21
C PHE A 94 5.61 -8.98 3.31
N ILE A 95 6.51 -8.03 3.59
CA ILE A 95 7.93 -8.29 3.81
C ILE A 95 8.23 -8.03 5.28
N SER A 96 8.67 -9.07 5.99
CA SER A 96 9.05 -8.92 7.40
C SER A 96 10.35 -8.13 7.56
N LEU A 97 10.40 -7.27 8.58
CA LEU A 97 11.56 -6.55 9.06
C LEU A 97 12.17 -7.19 10.32
N ASP A 98 11.60 -8.30 10.83
CA ASP A 98 12.05 -9.03 12.03
C ASP A 98 12.21 -10.54 11.74
N PRO A 99 13.23 -10.95 10.95
CA PRO A 99 13.41 -12.33 10.51
C PRO A 99 13.77 -13.30 11.65
N GLU A 100 14.22 -12.79 12.81
CA GLU A 100 14.49 -13.64 13.99
C GLU A 100 13.21 -14.18 14.61
N ARG A 101 12.10 -13.46 14.48
CA ARG A 101 10.80 -13.81 15.10
C ARG A 101 9.76 -14.22 14.09
N ASP A 102 9.78 -13.63 12.90
CA ASP A 102 8.85 -13.91 11.81
C ASP A 102 9.41 -15.02 10.91
N THR A 103 9.42 -16.24 11.44
CA THR A 103 9.86 -17.41 10.67
C THR A 103 8.86 -17.79 9.58
N LEU A 104 9.32 -18.50 8.54
CA LEU A 104 8.45 -18.94 7.44
C LEU A 104 7.29 -19.82 7.91
N GLU A 105 7.46 -20.65 8.95
CA GLU A 105 6.33 -21.42 9.50
C GLU A 105 5.28 -20.54 10.18
N ARG A 106 5.67 -19.39 10.74
CA ARG A 106 4.75 -18.47 11.43
C ARG A 106 3.99 -17.56 10.48
N LEU A 107 4.51 -17.36 9.26
CA LEU A 107 3.94 -16.47 8.24
C LEU A 107 3.02 -17.18 7.23
N LYS A 108 2.74 -18.48 7.42
CA LYS A 108 1.69 -19.20 6.68
C LYS A 108 0.30 -18.80 7.14
#